data_AF-A0AAN6RUN3-F1
#
_entry.id   AF-A0AAN6RUN3-F1
#
_cell.length_a   1.000
_cell.length_b   1.000
_cell.length_c   1.000
_cell.angle_alpha   90.00
_cell.angle_beta   90.00
_cell.angle_gamma   90.00
#
_symmetry.space_group_name_H-M   'P 1'
#
loop_
_entity.id
_entity.type
_entity.pdbx_description
1 polymer ?
#
loop_
_entity_poly.entity_id
_entity_poly.type
_entity_poly.pdbx_seq_one_letter_code
_entity_poly.pdbx_strand_id
1 'polypeptide(L)'
;MESELPTKTSLESQAASGRPITQAEVNAIAHAESDMTRRGPIKGGTAATAQRLHDRQQNFFEVAGEVARKPSGEVTREDAAQVQRFEARALGHAPGRDSLSAEVQSLAEHNARMHGEGGGGK
;
A
#
# COMPACT_ATOMS: atom_id res chain seq x y z
N MET A 1 10.10 9.46 -29.79
CA MET A 1 10.58 8.87 -28.53
C MET A 1 9.95 7.51 -28.44
N GLU A 2 10.73 6.44 -28.56
CA GLU A 2 10.23 5.08 -28.35
C GLU A 2 9.81 4.97 -26.87
N SER A 3 8.52 4.81 -26.64
CA SER A 3 7.98 4.59 -25.29
C SER A 3 8.30 3.16 -24.89
N GLU A 4 9.54 2.90 -24.47
CA GLU A 4 9.91 1.60 -23.90
C GLU A 4 9.04 1.35 -22.66
N LEU A 5 8.25 0.29 -22.73
CA LEU A 5 7.45 -0.15 -21.60
C LEU A 5 8.38 -0.48 -20.43
N PRO A 6 8.08 0.00 -19.20
CA PRO A 6 8.83 -0.41 -18.03
C PRO A 6 8.73 -1.94 -17.86
N THR A 7 9.77 -2.54 -17.31
CA THR A 7 9.72 -3.97 -16.98
C THR A 7 8.87 -4.19 -15.73
N LYS A 8 8.27 -5.38 -15.59
CA LYS A 8 7.52 -5.76 -14.38
C LYS A 8 8.36 -5.58 -13.11
N THR A 9 9.61 -6.03 -13.16
CA THR A 9 10.56 -5.92 -12.03
C THR A 9 10.84 -4.46 -11.68
N SER A 10 10.91 -3.56 -12.67
CA SER A 10 11.05 -2.12 -12.40
C SER A 10 9.84 -1.56 -11.65
N LEU A 11 8.63 -1.98 -12.02
CA LEU A 11 7.41 -1.55 -11.32
C LEU A 11 7.33 -2.11 -9.90
N GLU A 12 7.71 -3.37 -9.71
CA GLU A 12 7.78 -4.00 -8.39
C GLU A 12 8.82 -3.32 -7.50
N SER A 13 9.99 -2.97 -8.06
CA SER A 13 11.02 -2.21 -7.35
C SER A 13 10.56 -0.80 -7.00
N GLN A 14 9.84 -0.12 -7.91
CA GLN A 14 9.24 1.18 -7.64
C GLN A 14 8.24 1.08 -6.47
N ALA A 15 7.33 0.11 -6.50
CA ALA A 15 6.37 -0.12 -5.43
C ALA A 15 7.05 -0.46 -4.09
N ALA A 16 8.07 -1.32 -4.09
CA ALA A 16 8.85 -1.68 -2.90
C ALA A 16 9.63 -0.49 -2.31
N SER A 17 10.04 0.46 -3.15
CA SER A 17 10.65 1.72 -2.69
C SER A 17 9.65 2.70 -2.06
N GLY A 18 8.36 2.35 -1.99
CA GLY A 18 7.28 3.21 -1.49
C GLY A 18 6.85 4.28 -2.49
N ARG A 19 7.39 4.29 -3.72
CA ARG A 19 6.96 5.21 -4.76
C ARG A 19 5.59 4.79 -5.30
N PRO A 20 4.61 5.71 -5.35
CA PRO A 20 3.30 5.38 -5.89
C PRO A 20 3.39 5.11 -7.38
N ILE A 21 2.62 4.13 -7.84
CA ILE A 21 2.27 3.91 -9.24
C ILE A 21 1.01 4.74 -9.48
N THR A 22 1.13 5.85 -10.19
CA THR A 22 -0.01 6.75 -10.43
C THR A 22 -0.97 6.21 -11.49
N GLN A 23 -2.23 6.65 -11.47
CA GLN A 23 -3.19 6.28 -12.53
C GLN A 23 -2.72 6.75 -13.92
N ALA A 24 -2.01 7.87 -13.99
CA ALA A 24 -1.41 8.36 -15.23
C ALA A 24 -0.34 7.39 -15.76
N GLU A 25 0.54 6.87 -14.89
CA GLU A 25 1.51 5.84 -15.25
C GLU A 25 0.82 4.55 -15.70
N VAL A 26 -0.21 4.08 -14.98
CA VAL A 26 -0.98 2.89 -15.37
C VAL A 26 -1.57 3.06 -16.77
N ASN A 27 -2.21 4.19 -17.05
CA ASN A 27 -2.80 4.48 -18.36
C ASN A 27 -1.73 4.53 -19.46
N ALA A 28 -0.60 5.20 -19.20
CA ALA A 28 0.51 5.29 -20.15
C ALA A 28 1.08 3.91 -20.51
N ILE A 29 1.26 3.05 -19.51
CA ILE A 29 1.74 1.67 -19.69
C ILE A 29 0.71 0.83 -20.46
N ALA A 30 -0.58 0.96 -20.12
CA ALA A 30 -1.65 0.24 -20.82
C ALA A 30 -1.76 0.65 -22.31
N HIS A 31 -1.62 1.94 -22.61
CA HIS A 31 -1.59 2.44 -23.98
C HIS A 31 -0.38 1.89 -24.75
N ALA A 32 0.83 2.03 -24.19
CA ALA A 32 2.03 1.53 -24.85
C ALA A 32 2.01 0.00 -25.05
N GLU A 33 1.47 -0.78 -24.11
CA GLU A 33 1.32 -2.23 -24.26
C GLU A 33 0.31 -2.60 -25.34
N SER A 34 -0.78 -1.86 -25.44
CA SER A 34 -1.80 -2.07 -26.48
C SER A 34 -1.25 -1.76 -27.88
N ASP A 35 -0.48 -0.68 -28.02
CA ASP A 35 0.12 -0.27 -29.29
C ASP A 35 1.17 -1.30 -29.77
N MET A 36 1.99 -1.82 -28.85
CA MET A 36 3.01 -2.82 -29.16
C MET A 36 2.40 -4.18 -29.55
N THR A 37 1.35 -4.60 -28.86
CA THR A 37 0.79 -5.94 -29.02
C THR A 37 -0.31 -6.02 -30.09
N ARG A 38 -0.83 -4.86 -30.54
CA ARG A 38 -1.98 -4.71 -31.45
C ARG A 38 -3.22 -5.52 -31.03
N ARG A 39 -3.30 -5.92 -29.75
CA ARG A 39 -4.37 -6.78 -29.20
C ARG A 39 -4.92 -6.29 -27.85
N GLY A 40 -4.68 -5.03 -27.50
CA GLY A 40 -5.03 -4.48 -26.18
C GLY A 40 -4.12 -5.02 -25.07
N PRO A 41 -4.36 -4.63 -23.80
CA PRO A 41 -3.54 -5.06 -22.68
C PRO A 41 -3.53 -6.59 -22.55
N ILE A 42 -2.34 -7.18 -22.37
CA ILE A 42 -2.18 -8.62 -22.25
C ILE A 42 -2.44 -9.04 -20.80
N LYS A 43 -3.20 -10.11 -20.61
CA LYS A 43 -3.41 -10.70 -19.28
C LYS A 43 -2.07 -11.09 -18.65
N GLY A 44 -1.76 -10.51 -17.49
CA GLY A 44 -0.48 -10.72 -16.82
C GLY A 44 0.70 -10.00 -17.48
N GLY A 45 0.45 -9.06 -18.39
CA GLY A 45 1.43 -8.13 -18.96
C GLY A 45 1.91 -7.07 -17.95
N THR A 46 2.75 -6.15 -18.43
CA THR A 46 3.24 -5.01 -17.64
C THR A 46 2.07 -4.11 -17.23
N ALA A 47 1.11 -3.86 -18.12
CA ALA A 47 -0.08 -3.06 -17.82
C ALA A 47 -0.91 -3.67 -16.68
N ALA A 48 -1.13 -4.99 -16.72
CA ALA A 48 -1.83 -5.70 -15.65
C ALA A 48 -1.06 -5.64 -14.32
N THR A 49 0.28 -5.73 -14.35
CA THR A 49 1.12 -5.56 -13.15
C THR A 49 1.00 -4.14 -12.59
N ALA A 50 1.09 -3.11 -13.44
CA ALA A 50 0.97 -1.72 -13.04
C ALA A 50 -0.37 -1.44 -12.35
N GLN A 51 -1.48 -1.87 -12.96
CA GLN A 51 -2.82 -1.73 -12.37
C GLN A 51 -2.90 -2.45 -11.01
N ARG A 52 -2.43 -3.70 -10.93
CA ARG A 52 -2.47 -4.47 -9.68
C ARG A 52 -1.63 -3.83 -8.56
N LEU A 53 -0.51 -3.19 -8.88
CA LEU A 53 0.31 -2.48 -7.88
C LEU A 53 -0.37 -1.19 -7.43
N HIS A 54 -0.90 -0.42 -8.39
CA HIS A 54 -1.72 0.77 -8.12
C HIS A 54 -2.87 0.44 -7.15
N ASP A 55 -3.68 -0.58 -7.47
CA ASP A 55 -4.83 -0.95 -6.64
C ASP A 55 -4.42 -1.32 -5.21
N ARG A 56 -3.28 -2.01 -5.04
CA ARG A 56 -2.78 -2.36 -3.70
C ARG A 56 -2.36 -1.13 -2.91
N GLN A 57 -1.69 -0.18 -3.56
CA GLN A 57 -1.29 1.09 -2.94
C GLN A 57 -2.52 1.92 -2.57
N GLN A 58 -3.52 2.01 -3.45
CA GLN A 58 -4.77 2.72 -3.17
C GLN A 58 -5.53 2.10 -1.99
N ASN A 59 -5.66 0.77 -1.95
CA ASN A 59 -6.27 0.07 -0.82
C ASN A 59 -5.52 0.35 0.49
N PHE A 60 -4.19 0.44 0.45
CA PHE A 60 -3.39 0.83 1.62
C PHE A 60 -3.69 2.26 2.05
N PHE A 61 -3.72 3.23 1.13
CA PHE A 61 -4.03 4.62 1.47
C PHE A 61 -5.46 4.79 2.01
N GLU A 62 -6.42 4.02 1.50
CA GLU A 62 -7.80 4.03 2.00
C GLU A 62 -7.85 3.59 3.46
N VAL A 63 -7.32 2.40 3.76
CA VAL A 63 -7.28 1.85 5.13
C VAL A 63 -6.47 2.73 6.07
N ALA A 64 -5.29 3.19 5.65
CA ALA A 64 -4.47 4.11 6.44
C ALA A 64 -5.22 5.42 6.73
N GLY A 65 -5.94 5.95 5.73
CA GLY A 65 -6.76 7.14 5.88
C GLY A 65 -7.94 6.93 6.82
N GLU A 66 -8.57 5.77 6.81
CA GLU A 66 -9.62 5.41 7.77
C GLU A 66 -9.10 5.42 9.20
N VAL A 67 -7.94 4.79 9.45
CA VAL A 67 -7.31 4.78 10.77
C VAL A 67 -6.86 6.18 11.19
N ALA A 68 -6.29 6.96 10.28
CA ALA A 68 -5.83 8.33 10.56
C ALA A 68 -6.98 9.29 10.92
N ARG A 69 -8.22 9.02 10.50
CA ARG A 69 -9.40 9.79 10.87
C ARG A 69 -9.96 9.44 12.26
N LYS A 70 -9.55 8.31 12.85
CA LYS A 70 -9.97 7.93 14.19
C LYS A 70 -9.29 8.83 15.23
N PRO A 71 -9.95 9.12 16.37
CA PRO A 71 -9.29 9.70 17.51
C PRO A 71 -8.09 8.83 17.91
N SER A 72 -6.96 9.46 18.27
CA SER A 72 -5.72 8.73 18.55
C SER A 72 -5.88 7.66 19.62
N GLY A 73 -6.71 7.90 20.65
CA GLY A 73 -7.00 6.96 21.75
C GLY A 73 -7.95 5.81 21.38
N GLU A 74 -8.54 5.84 20.19
CA GLU A 74 -9.44 4.81 19.66
C GLU A 74 -8.76 3.91 18.62
N VAL A 75 -7.50 4.19 18.25
CA VAL A 75 -6.72 3.32 17.36
C VAL A 75 -6.43 2.00 18.07
N THR A 76 -6.88 0.90 17.47
CA THR A 76 -6.81 -0.44 18.05
C THR A 76 -5.70 -1.30 17.44
N ARG A 77 -5.41 -2.46 18.07
CA ARG A 77 -4.49 -3.45 17.49
C ARG A 77 -5.01 -4.05 16.18
N GLU A 78 -6.32 -4.09 16.00
CA GLU A 78 -6.95 -4.57 14.76
C GLU A 78 -6.71 -3.58 13.61
N ASP A 79 -6.86 -2.28 13.89
CA ASP A 79 -6.50 -1.20 12.95
C ASP A 79 -5.04 -1.31 12.52
N ALA A 80 -4.15 -1.47 13.50
CA ALA A 80 -2.73 -1.61 13.26
C ALA A 80 -2.38 -2.87 12.43
N ALA A 81 -3.07 -3.99 12.67
CA ALA A 81 -2.90 -5.21 11.89
C ALA A 81 -3.43 -5.04 10.45
N GLN A 82 -4.51 -4.28 10.27
CA GLN A 82 -5.06 -3.99 8.95
C GLN A 82 -4.10 -3.12 8.14
N VAL A 83 -3.63 -2.01 8.70
CA VAL A 83 -2.64 -1.12 8.06
C VAL A 83 -1.39 -1.92 7.65
N GLN A 84 -0.85 -2.76 8.55
CA GLN A 84 0.30 -3.63 8.26
C GLN A 84 0.07 -4.58 7.09
N ARG A 85 -1.10 -5.22 7.05
CA ARG A 85 -1.46 -6.17 6.00
C ARG A 85 -1.55 -5.48 4.64
N PHE A 86 -2.10 -4.28 4.58
CA PHE A 86 -2.24 -3.54 3.32
C PHE A 86 -0.92 -2.88 2.89
N GLU A 87 -0.13 -2.34 3.83
CA GLU A 87 1.20 -1.81 3.54
C GLU A 87 2.11 -2.89 2.97
N ALA A 88 2.11 -4.10 3.57
CA ALA A 88 2.91 -5.22 3.08
C ALA A 88 2.54 -5.63 1.63
N ARG A 89 1.26 -5.52 1.28
CA ARG A 89 0.79 -5.80 -0.08
C ARG A 89 1.18 -4.72 -1.07
N ALA A 90 1.09 -3.46 -0.65
CA ALA A 90 1.48 -2.29 -1.44
C ALA A 90 2.98 -2.29 -1.76
N LEU A 91 3.82 -2.62 -0.78
CA LEU A 91 5.27 -2.73 -0.94
C LEU A 91 5.71 -4.05 -1.60
N GLY A 92 4.92 -5.11 -1.43
CA GLY A 92 5.29 -6.46 -1.88
C GLY A 92 6.22 -7.21 -0.93
N HIS A 93 6.52 -6.64 0.24
CA HIS A 93 7.31 -7.25 1.30
C HIS A 93 6.83 -6.76 2.68
N ALA A 94 7.34 -7.36 3.76
CA ALA A 94 7.01 -6.91 5.11
C ALA A 94 7.49 -5.46 5.34
N PRO A 95 6.65 -4.59 5.91
CA PRO A 95 7.03 -3.21 6.20
C PRO A 95 8.10 -3.13 7.30
N GLY A 96 8.96 -2.11 7.21
CA GLY A 96 10.07 -1.87 8.14
C GLY A 96 9.65 -1.24 9.47
N ARG A 97 10.63 -0.96 10.34
CA ARG A 97 10.38 -0.35 11.67
C ARG A 97 10.05 1.15 11.59
N ASP A 98 10.42 1.79 10.49
CA ASP A 98 10.15 3.21 10.22
C ASP A 98 8.91 3.39 9.32
N SER A 99 8.03 2.37 9.26
CA SER A 99 6.84 2.38 8.43
C SER A 99 5.62 2.93 9.19
N LEU A 100 4.59 3.32 8.43
CA LEU A 100 3.33 3.76 9.01
C LEU A 100 2.71 2.65 9.90
N SER A 101 2.81 1.39 9.48
CA SER A 101 2.33 0.27 10.28
C SER A 101 3.02 0.16 11.63
N ALA A 102 4.33 0.42 11.70
CA ALA A 102 5.06 0.40 12.96
C ALA A 102 4.59 1.51 13.90
N GLU A 103 4.31 2.71 13.36
CA GLU A 103 3.74 3.82 14.12
C GLU A 103 2.33 3.51 14.66
N VAL A 104 1.44 2.99 13.79
CA VAL A 104 0.07 2.63 14.17
C VAL A 104 0.07 1.50 15.21
N GLN A 105 0.95 0.51 15.09
CA GLN A 105 1.13 -0.54 16.11
C GLN A 105 1.56 0.05 17.45
N SER A 106 2.54 0.96 17.46
CA SER A 106 3.01 1.61 18.69
C SER A 106 1.89 2.41 19.37
N LEU A 107 1.09 3.15 18.59
CA LEU A 107 -0.06 3.88 19.10
C LEU A 107 -1.13 2.94 19.67
N ALA A 108 -1.48 1.88 18.96
CA ALA A 108 -2.44 0.88 19.41
C ALA A 108 -1.99 0.17 20.70
N GLU A 109 -0.70 -0.13 20.81
CA GLU A 109 -0.12 -0.70 22.03
C GLU A 109 -0.18 0.27 23.20
N HIS A 110 0.12 1.56 22.97
CA HIS A 110 0.00 2.59 23.98
C HIS A 110 -1.44 2.71 24.49
N ASN A 111 -2.42 2.78 23.59
CA ASN A 111 -3.83 2.83 23.94
C ASN A 111 -4.28 1.59 24.73
N ALA A 112 -3.87 0.40 24.29
CA ALA A 112 -4.20 -0.85 24.98
C ALA A 112 -3.66 -0.88 26.42
N ARG A 113 -2.50 -0.28 26.69
CA ARG A 113 -1.97 -0.13 28.05
C ARG A 113 -2.79 0.88 28.86
N MET A 114 -3.06 2.07 28.31
CA MET A 114 -3.83 3.11 28.99
C MET A 114 -5.25 2.66 29.35
N HIS A 115 -5.93 1.94 28.45
CA HIS A 115 -7.26 1.37 28.70
C HIS A 115 -7.23 0.13 29.60
N GLY A 116 -6.11 -0.62 29.63
CA GLY A 116 -5.90 -1.77 30.50
C GLY A 116 -5.46 -1.42 31.93
N GLU A 117 -4.80 -0.28 32.13
CA GLU A 117 -4.23 0.16 33.41
C GLU A 117 -5.22 0.97 34.28
N GLY A 118 -6.40 1.32 33.76
CA GLY A 118 -7.48 1.98 34.52
C GLY A 118 -8.24 1.08 35.52
N GLY A 119 -7.96 -0.23 35.55
CA GLY A 119 -8.61 -1.21 36.44
C GLY A 119 -7.79 -1.67 37.64
N GLY A 120 -6.63 -1.05 37.91
CA GLY A 120 -5.64 -1.52 38.88
C GLY A 120 -5.42 -0.63 40.12
N GLY A 121 -6.32 0.30 40.42
CA GLY A 121 -6.25 1.13 41.63
C GLY A 121 -7.04 0.51 42.78
N LYS A 122 -6.32 -0.07 43.76
CA LYS A 122 -6.84 -0.47 45.08
C LYS A 122 -7.48 0.68 45.85
#